data_AF-A0A9E2V8T8-F1
#
_entry.id   AF-A0A9E2V8T8-F1
#
_cell.length_a   1.000
_cell.length_b   1.000
_cell.length_c   1.000
_cell.angle_alpha   90.00
_cell.angle_beta   90.00
_cell.angle_gamma   90.00
#
_symmetry.space_group_name_H-M   'P 1'
#
loop_
_entity.id
_entity.type
_entity.pdbx_description
1 polymer ?
#
loop_
_entity_poly.entity_id
_entity_poly.type
_entity_poly.pdbx_seq_one_letter_code
_entity_poly.pdbx_strand_id
1 'polypeptide(L)'
;TDAVASSTMTIPRSDWTHVVMTYASTTDLRKIKFYINGILSNKKVDTAGKGNPSNDSASTLYLGGNNGANTFDGMIDEVKIFLYELPPERVRREYNSGYGVQFK
;
A
#
# COMPACT_ATOMS: atom_id res chain seq x y z
N THR A 1 7.68 8.09 -18.10
CA THR A 1 6.85 8.43 -16.93
C THR A 1 6.46 7.15 -16.25
N ASP A 2 6.49 7.15 -14.92
CA ASP A 2 6.22 5.96 -14.11
C ASP A 2 4.73 5.59 -14.20
N ALA A 3 4.40 4.32 -14.01
CA ALA A 3 2.99 3.90 -13.97
C ALA A 3 2.30 4.50 -12.75
N VAL A 4 1.09 4.99 -12.96
CA VAL A 4 0.21 5.46 -11.88
C VAL A 4 -0.88 4.41 -11.67
N ALA A 5 -0.92 3.86 -10.47
CA ALA A 5 -2.01 3.03 -10.00
C ALA A 5 -2.72 3.77 -8.85
N SER A 6 -4.04 3.64 -8.79
CA SER A 6 -4.86 4.27 -7.75
C SER A 6 -5.93 3.31 -7.26
N SER A 7 -6.52 3.64 -6.11
CA SER A 7 -7.65 2.89 -5.56
C SER A 7 -8.99 3.45 -6.06
N THR A 8 -10.03 2.62 -6.15
CA THR A 8 -11.43 3.03 -6.37
C THR A 8 -12.16 3.40 -5.09
N MET A 9 -11.61 3.06 -3.92
CA MET A 9 -12.20 3.35 -2.61
C MET A 9 -11.56 4.59 -1.99
N THR A 10 -12.36 5.30 -1.21
CA THR A 10 -11.92 6.45 -0.42
C THR A 10 -11.58 6.00 1.00
N ILE A 11 -10.52 6.58 1.57
CA ILE A 11 -10.19 6.41 2.98
C ILE A 11 -11.04 7.39 3.79
N PRO A 12 -11.92 6.93 4.71
CA PRO A 12 -12.71 7.81 5.57
C PRO A 12 -11.82 8.59 6.54
N ARG A 13 -12.23 9.82 6.86
CA ARG A 13 -11.52 10.65 7.85
C ARG A 13 -11.85 10.16 9.26
N SER A 14 -10.84 10.15 10.14
CA SER A 14 -10.95 9.82 11.56
C SER A 14 -11.27 8.36 11.90
N ASP A 15 -11.29 7.46 10.92
CA ASP A 15 -11.47 6.02 11.13
C ASP A 15 -10.19 5.25 10.78
N TRP A 16 -9.87 4.22 11.56
CA TRP A 16 -8.78 3.31 11.22
C TRP A 16 -9.09 2.57 9.92
N THR A 17 -8.14 2.63 8.99
CA THR A 17 -8.23 1.95 7.69
C THR A 17 -6.99 1.10 7.49
N HIS A 18 -7.19 -0.20 7.23
CA HIS A 18 -6.09 -1.08 6.86
C HIS A 18 -5.82 -0.96 5.37
N VAL A 19 -4.61 -0.54 5.02
CA VAL A 19 -4.19 -0.31 3.63
C VAL A 19 -3.05 -1.25 3.29
N VAL A 20 -3.18 -1.98 2.17
CA VAL A 20 -2.09 -2.79 1.63
C VAL A 20 -1.87 -2.45 0.16
N MET A 21 -0.60 -2.27 -0.20
CA MET A 21 -0.15 -2.25 -1.59
C MET A 21 0.71 -3.49 -1.83
N THR A 22 0.47 -4.21 -2.93
CA THR A 22 1.34 -5.32 -3.37
C THR A 22 1.88 -5.07 -4.77
N TYR A 23 3.02 -5.70 -5.08
CA TYR A 23 3.66 -5.60 -6.38
C TYR A 23 4.36 -6.92 -6.73
N ALA A 24 4.04 -7.50 -7.88
CA ALA A 24 4.40 -8.89 -8.22
C ALA A 24 5.39 -9.06 -9.39
N SER A 25 5.71 -8.00 -10.14
CA SER A 25 6.58 -8.14 -11.33
C SER A 25 7.25 -6.84 -11.71
N THR A 26 8.58 -6.89 -11.84
CA THR A 26 9.43 -5.76 -12.21
C THR A 26 9.12 -5.18 -13.60
N THR A 27 8.50 -5.96 -14.50
CA THR A 27 8.26 -5.58 -15.90
C THR A 27 6.79 -5.37 -16.27
N ASP A 28 5.83 -5.85 -15.46
CA ASP A 28 4.39 -5.64 -15.69
C ASP A 28 3.74 -4.88 -14.53
N LEU A 29 3.69 -3.56 -14.69
CA LEU A 29 3.13 -2.61 -13.73
C LEU A 29 1.61 -2.78 -13.52
N ARG A 30 0.95 -3.60 -14.34
CA ARG A 30 -0.45 -4.04 -14.11
C ARG A 30 -0.61 -4.88 -12.85
N LYS A 31 0.49 -5.24 -12.18
CA LYS A 31 0.52 -6.07 -10.97
C LYS A 31 0.69 -5.28 -9.67
N ILE A 32 0.61 -3.95 -9.70
CA ILE A 32 0.38 -3.18 -8.47
C ILE A 32 -1.07 -3.41 -8.04
N LYS A 33 -1.29 -3.88 -6.80
CA LYS A 33 -2.63 -4.04 -6.24
C LYS A 33 -2.80 -3.21 -4.98
N PHE A 34 -3.99 -2.63 -4.81
CA PHE A 34 -4.39 -1.95 -3.59
C PHE A 34 -5.51 -2.73 -2.91
N TYR A 35 -5.42 -2.84 -1.59
CA TYR A 35 -6.46 -3.40 -0.75
C TYR A 35 -6.82 -2.42 0.36
N ILE A 36 -8.10 -2.16 0.53
CA ILE A 36 -8.64 -1.31 1.60
C ILE A 36 -9.53 -2.20 2.46
N ASN A 37 -9.24 -2.27 3.77
CA ASN A 37 -9.95 -3.13 4.73
C ASN A 37 -10.07 -4.59 4.24
N GLY A 38 -8.99 -5.09 3.63
CA GLY A 38 -8.91 -6.46 3.11
C GLY A 38 -9.56 -6.69 1.74
N ILE A 39 -10.17 -5.67 1.12
CA ILE A 39 -10.89 -5.77 -0.15
C ILE A 39 -10.04 -5.19 -1.29
N LEU A 40 -9.90 -5.93 -2.39
CA LEU A 40 -9.20 -5.46 -3.60
C LEU A 40 -9.89 -4.21 -4.16
N SER A 41 -9.11 -3.16 -4.41
CA SER A 41 -9.62 -1.82 -4.67
C SER A 41 -8.91 -1.12 -5.83
N ASN A 42 -8.33 -1.86 -6.78
CA ASN A 42 -7.64 -1.26 -7.92
C ASN A 42 -8.58 -0.50 -8.86
N LYS A 43 -8.26 0.76 -9.15
CA LYS A 43 -8.71 1.42 -10.38
C LYS A 43 -7.90 0.89 -11.56
N LYS A 44 -8.46 0.92 -12.78
CA LYS A 44 -7.69 0.60 -13.99
C LYS A 44 -6.37 1.37 -13.96
N VAL A 45 -5.27 0.64 -14.04
CA VAL A 45 -3.91 1.19 -14.07
C VAL A 45 -3.81 2.11 -15.30
N ASP A 46 -3.34 3.33 -15.10
CA ASP A 46 -3.07 4.23 -16.22
C ASP A 46 -1.89 3.66 -17.01
N THR A 47 -2.17 3.18 -18.22
CA THR A 47 -1.18 2.55 -19.11
C THR A 47 -0.27 3.55 -19.81
N ALA A 48 -0.40 4.85 -19.53
CA ALA A 48 0.50 5.87 -20.05
C ALA A 48 1.92 5.75 -19.48
N GLY A 49 2.08 5.20 -18.27
CA GLY A 49 3.38 4.87 -17.70
C GLY A 49 3.84 3.47 -18.10
N LYS A 50 4.79 3.39 -19.04
CA LYS A 50 5.41 2.13 -19.49
C LYS A 50 6.79 1.89 -18.87
N GLY A 51 7.26 2.75 -17.97
CA GLY A 51 8.58 2.64 -17.36
C GLY A 51 8.57 1.77 -16.12
N ASN A 52 9.55 0.88 -15.98
CA ASN A 52 9.82 0.18 -14.72
C ASN A 52 9.90 1.18 -13.56
N PRO A 53 9.57 0.78 -12.31
CA PRO A 53 9.78 1.65 -11.16
C PRO A 53 11.25 2.11 -11.16
N SER A 54 11.48 3.40 -10.91
CA SER A 54 12.83 3.93 -10.79
C SER A 54 13.57 3.20 -9.67
N ASN A 55 14.85 2.86 -9.87
CA ASN A 55 15.65 2.25 -8.82
C ASN A 55 15.80 3.23 -7.65
N ASP A 56 15.31 2.82 -6.48
CA ASP A 56 15.27 3.62 -5.27
C ASP A 56 16.06 2.97 -4.12
N SER A 57 16.93 1.99 -4.41
CA SER A 57 17.64 1.21 -3.37
C SER A 57 18.54 2.03 -2.44
N ALA A 58 18.95 3.22 -2.85
CA ALA A 58 19.72 4.16 -2.02
C ALA A 58 18.86 5.23 -1.32
N SER A 59 17.54 5.21 -1.54
CA SER A 59 16.62 6.21 -0.99
C SER A 59 16.23 5.86 0.44
N THR A 60 16.06 6.89 1.27
CA THR A 60 15.50 6.72 2.62
C THR A 60 14.00 6.42 2.54
N LEU A 61 13.56 5.38 3.25
CA LEU A 61 12.13 5.13 3.46
C LEU A 61 11.59 6.09 4.53
N TYR A 62 10.56 6.86 4.17
CA TYR A 62 9.86 7.74 5.08
C TYR A 62 8.47 7.17 5.41
N LEU A 63 8.04 7.32 6.65
CA LEU A 63 6.67 7.07 7.09
C LEU A 63 6.05 8.40 7.51
N GLY A 64 4.80 8.64 7.10
CA GLY A 64 4.06 9.85 7.47
C GLY A 64 4.50 11.13 6.75
N GLY A 65 5.24 11.03 5.64
CA GLY A 65 5.64 12.18 4.82
C GLY A 65 6.76 11.83 3.84
N ASN A 66 7.37 12.84 3.22
CA ASN A 66 8.55 12.68 2.38
C ASN A 66 9.51 13.86 2.57
N ASN A 67 10.74 13.59 3.04
CA ASN A 67 11.87 14.54 3.12
C ASN A 67 11.46 15.97 3.57
N GLY A 68 10.71 16.07 4.67
CA GLY A 68 10.25 17.35 5.25
C GLY A 68 9.04 17.99 4.58
N ALA A 69 8.39 17.32 3.62
CA ALA A 69 7.19 17.78 2.92
C ALA A 69 6.09 16.69 2.89
N ASN A 70 4.89 17.06 2.41
CA ASN A 70 3.75 16.16 2.23
C ASN A 70 3.42 15.31 3.46
N THR A 71 3.42 15.94 4.63
CA THR A 71 3.20 15.27 5.92
C THR A 71 1.79 14.68 6.00
N PHE A 72 1.71 13.45 6.49
CA PHE A 72 0.45 12.80 6.82
C PHE A 72 -0.07 13.31 8.16
N ASP A 73 -1.28 13.86 8.16
CA ASP A 73 -2.00 14.29 9.35
C ASP A 73 -2.93 13.16 9.82
N GLY A 74 -2.37 12.25 10.63
CA GLY A 74 -3.08 11.09 11.15
C GLY A 74 -2.18 10.16 11.96
N MET A 75 -2.76 9.04 12.42
CA MET A 75 -2.03 7.99 13.14
C MET A 75 -1.68 6.84 12.19
N ILE A 76 -0.51 6.24 12.39
CA ILE A 76 -0.03 5.06 11.67
C ILE A 76 0.34 4.02 12.72
N ASP A 77 -0.09 2.78 12.53
CA ASP A 77 0.23 1.67 13.43
C ASP A 77 0.45 0.37 12.62
N GLU A 78 1.16 -0.60 13.21
CA GLU A 78 1.38 -1.96 12.69
C GLU A 78 1.98 -2.04 11.26
N VAL A 79 2.99 -1.19 10.99
CA VAL A 79 3.65 -1.14 9.67
C VAL A 79 4.47 -2.40 9.40
N LYS A 80 4.19 -3.06 8.25
CA LYS A 80 4.88 -4.27 7.79
C LYS A 80 5.32 -4.13 6.33
N ILE A 81 6.49 -4.64 6.00
CA ILE A 81 7.04 -4.70 4.63
C ILE A 81 7.44 -6.13 4.33
N PHE A 82 7.03 -6.63 3.17
CA PHE A 82 7.30 -7.99 2.72
C PHE A 82 8.16 -7.96 1.45
N LEU A 83 9.07 -8.93 1.33
CA LEU A 83 9.92 -9.11 0.14
C LEU A 83 9.22 -9.90 -0.98
N TYR A 84 7.91 -10.12 -0.86
CA TYR A 84 7.11 -10.90 -1.81
C TYR A 84 5.70 -10.32 -1.91
N GLU A 85 5.01 -10.60 -3.02
CA GLU A 85 3.61 -10.23 -3.17
C GLU A 85 2.76 -10.99 -2.16
N LEU A 86 2.04 -10.26 -1.30
CA LEU A 86 1.11 -10.86 -0.37
C LEU A 86 -0.13 -11.36 -1.12
N PRO A 87 -0.50 -12.66 -1.02
CA PRO A 87 -1.68 -13.15 -1.72
C PRO A 87 -2.98 -12.66 -1.03
N PRO A 88 -4.10 -12.53 -1.77
CA PRO A 88 -5.31 -11.88 -1.26
C PRO A 88 -5.85 -12.45 0.07
N GLU A 89 -5.76 -13.76 0.26
CA GLU A 89 -6.18 -14.43 1.49
C GLU A 89 -5.30 -14.08 2.69
N ARG A 90 -4.02 -13.78 2.47
CA ARG A 90 -3.10 -13.27 3.50
C ARG A 90 -3.43 -11.83 3.84
N VAL A 91 -3.70 -10.99 2.84
CA VAL A 91 -4.16 -9.60 3.07
C VAL A 91 -5.40 -9.55 3.95
N ARG A 92 -6.39 -10.42 3.68
CA ARG A 92 -7.59 -10.54 4.50
C ARG A 92 -7.29 -11.03 5.92
N ARG A 93 -6.33 -11.94 6.09
CA ARG A 93 -5.89 -12.37 7.41
C ARG A 93 -5.23 -11.24 8.19
N GLU A 94 -4.32 -10.48 7.57
CA GLU A 94 -3.69 -9.31 8.22
C GLU A 94 -4.75 -8.32 8.73
N TYR A 95 -5.74 -7.99 7.88
CA TYR A 95 -6.87 -7.14 8.25
C TYR A 95 -7.63 -7.67 9.48
N ASN A 96 -7.97 -8.97 9.48
CA ASN A 96 -8.73 -9.60 10.55
C ASN A 96 -7.89 -9.89 11.81
N SER A 97 -6.56 -9.90 11.70
CA SER A 97 -5.64 -10.19 12.80
C SER A 97 -5.27 -8.95 13.61
N GLY A 98 -5.74 -7.76 13.24
CA GLY A 98 -5.48 -6.48 13.92
C GLY A 98 -6.08 -6.34 15.32
N TYR A 99 -6.51 -7.44 15.96
CA TYR A 99 -6.78 -7.41 17.39
C TYR A 99 -5.45 -7.37 18.13
N GLY A 100 -5.03 -6.15 18.51
CA GLY A 100 -3.92 -5.95 19.43
C GLY A 100 -4.06 -6.85 20.65
N VAL A 101 -2.94 -7.42 21.11
CA VAL A 101 -2.89 -8.29 22.29
C VAL A 101 -3.48 -7.53 23.48
N GLN A 102 -4.69 -7.91 23.90
CA GLN A 102 -5.29 -7.44 25.15
C GLN A 102 -4.56 -8.12 26.30
N PHE A 103 -3.65 -7.42 26.96
CA PHE A 103 -3.14 -7.86 28.25
C PHE A 103 -4.30 -7.74 29.26
N LYS A 104 -4.73 -8.88 29.81
CA LYS A 104 -5.66 -8.94 30.94
C LYS A 104 -4.92 -8.66 32.24
#